data_AF-A0A2A2QPS4-F1
#
_entry.id   AF-A0A2A2QPS4-F1
#
_cell.length_a   1.000
_cell.length_b   1.000
_cell.length_c   1.000
_cell.angle_alpha   90.00
_cell.angle_beta   90.00
_cell.angle_gamma   90.00
#
_symmetry.space_group_name_H-M   'P 1'
#
loop_
_entity.id
_entity.type
_entity.pdbx_description
1 polymer ?
#
loop_
_entity_poly.entity_id
_entity_poly.type
_entity_poly.pdbx_seq_one_letter_code
_entity_poly.pdbx_strand_id
1 'polypeptide(L)'
;MESHEVIREVLKKTSAKQIASDLQLSLSLIYKWAELPEGDTAGANNPLDRVGQLIRSTKDVRIAQWVAEQAGGFYIRNPENLPPNQSLVPLTNGIVQEFADMLATIAISSSDSVITKDEAKKIRARWEELKSVTEGFVHAAEEGTFSPAKPEVKK
;
A
#
# COMPACT_ATOMS: atom_id res chain seq x y z
N MET A 1 4.73 8.10 9.26
CA MET A 1 4.20 7.60 10.54
C MET A 1 5.00 6.36 10.88
N GLU A 2 5.70 6.41 12.00
CA GLU A 2 6.56 5.33 12.49
C GLU A 2 5.71 4.25 13.19
N SER A 3 6.24 3.02 13.26
CA SER A 3 5.54 1.85 13.85
C SER A 3 5.02 2.09 15.27
N HIS A 4 5.82 2.72 16.13
CA HIS A 4 5.46 3.03 17.51
C HIS A 4 4.35 4.09 17.61
N GLU A 5 4.27 5.02 16.65
CA GLU A 5 3.20 6.01 16.58
C GLU A 5 1.86 5.34 16.24
N VAL A 6 1.88 4.37 15.31
CA VAL A 6 0.67 3.58 14.97
C VAL A 6 0.12 2.89 16.21
N ILE A 7 0.97 2.16 16.94
CA ILE A 7 0.55 1.45 18.16
C ILE A 7 0.04 2.43 19.21
N ARG A 8 0.72 3.57 19.40
CA ARG A 8 0.28 4.62 20.33
C ARG A 8 -1.12 5.12 20.01
N GLU A 9 -1.45 5.36 18.75
CA GLU A 9 -2.79 5.79 18.35
C GLU A 9 -3.84 4.68 18.52
N VAL A 10 -3.49 3.41 18.28
CA VAL A 10 -4.38 2.28 18.54
C VAL A 10 -4.70 2.18 20.04
N LEU A 11 -3.71 2.33 20.91
CA LEU A 11 -3.91 2.26 22.37
C LEU A 11 -4.78 3.39 22.94
N LYS A 12 -5.00 4.49 22.19
CA LYS A 12 -5.98 5.53 22.57
C LYS A 12 -7.43 5.09 22.36
N LYS A 13 -7.65 4.15 21.43
CA LYS A 13 -8.99 3.69 21.03
C LYS A 13 -9.33 2.30 21.57
N THR A 14 -8.32 1.48 21.83
CA THR A 14 -8.46 0.09 22.25
C THR A 14 -7.73 -0.16 23.55
N SER A 15 -8.34 -0.94 24.44
CA SER A 15 -7.74 -1.30 25.73
C SER A 15 -6.47 -2.13 25.55
N ALA A 16 -5.35 -1.64 26.09
CA ALA A 16 -4.08 -2.40 26.13
C ALA A 16 -4.23 -3.75 26.86
N LYS A 17 -5.15 -3.84 27.85
CA LYS A 17 -5.46 -5.10 28.55
C LYS A 17 -6.13 -6.11 27.63
N GLN A 18 -7.03 -5.65 26.76
CA GLN A 18 -7.70 -6.50 25.78
C GLN A 18 -6.67 -7.08 24.81
N ILE A 19 -5.82 -6.22 24.24
CA ILE A 19 -4.76 -6.62 23.30
C ILE A 19 -3.78 -7.61 23.96
N ALA A 20 -3.37 -7.35 25.21
CA ALA A 20 -2.51 -8.25 25.97
C ALA A 20 -3.14 -9.64 26.15
N SER A 21 -4.42 -9.70 26.47
CA SER A 21 -5.17 -10.96 26.61
C SER A 21 -5.28 -11.71 25.28
N ASP A 22 -5.67 -11.01 24.22
CA ASP A 22 -5.90 -11.60 22.89
C ASP A 22 -4.61 -12.15 22.29
N LEU A 23 -3.49 -11.47 22.49
CA LEU A 23 -2.18 -11.88 22.00
C LEU A 23 -1.41 -12.80 22.98
N GLN A 24 -1.96 -13.04 24.18
CA GLN A 24 -1.31 -13.79 25.26
C GLN A 24 0.07 -13.22 25.66
N LEU A 25 0.14 -11.89 25.78
CA LEU A 25 1.35 -11.15 26.11
C LEU A 25 1.19 -10.35 27.40
N SER A 26 2.30 -9.89 27.97
CA SER A 26 2.23 -9.01 29.15
C SER A 26 1.75 -7.61 28.75
N LEU A 27 0.98 -6.98 29.64
CA LEU A 27 0.55 -5.59 29.47
C LEU A 27 1.74 -4.63 29.31
N SER A 28 2.84 -4.88 30.01
CA SER A 28 4.08 -4.11 29.90
C SER A 28 4.69 -4.16 28.49
N LEU A 29 4.63 -5.32 27.82
CA LEU A 29 5.15 -5.46 26.46
C LEU A 29 4.30 -4.69 25.45
N ILE A 30 2.97 -4.68 25.62
CA ILE A 30 2.07 -3.91 24.76
C ILE A 30 2.36 -2.40 24.83
N TYR A 31 2.57 -1.86 26.04
CA TYR A 31 2.95 -0.44 26.18
C TYR A 31 4.33 -0.15 25.60
N LYS A 32 5.29 -1.08 25.78
CA LYS A 32 6.63 -0.95 25.22
C LYS A 32 6.63 -0.83 23.68
N TRP A 33 5.64 -1.39 22.99
CA TRP A 33 5.51 -1.24 21.54
C TRP A 33 5.13 0.18 21.08
N ALA A 34 4.55 1.01 21.95
CA ALA A 34 4.16 2.40 21.67
C ALA A 34 5.23 3.44 22.06
N GLU A 35 6.31 3.00 22.71
CA GLU A 35 7.42 3.83 23.14
C GLU A 35 8.39 4.08 21.99
N LEU A 36 9.15 5.18 22.06
CA LEU A 36 10.20 5.44 21.10
C LEU A 36 11.27 4.35 21.25
N PRO A 37 11.73 3.71 20.16
CA PRO A 37 12.76 2.70 20.26
C PRO A 37 14.07 3.29 20.80
N GLU A 38 14.59 2.74 21.91
CA GLU A 38 15.89 3.13 22.48
C GLU A 38 17.02 2.25 21.93
N GLY A 39 18.02 2.88 21.28
CA GLY A 39 19.24 2.24 20.78
C GLY A 39 19.06 1.30 19.57
N ASP A 40 20.11 0.55 19.22
CA ASP A 40 20.14 -0.37 18.06
C ASP A 40 19.17 -1.57 18.16
N THR A 41 18.51 -1.77 19.31
CA THR A 41 17.44 -2.76 19.46
C THR A 41 16.08 -2.29 18.95
N ALA A 42 16.05 -1.15 18.25
CA ALA A 42 14.89 -0.41 17.79
C ALA A 42 13.82 -1.20 17.01
N GLY A 43 14.13 -2.37 16.45
CA GLY A 43 13.14 -3.20 15.75
C GLY A 43 12.84 -4.53 16.43
N ALA A 44 13.42 -4.81 17.61
CA ALA A 44 13.39 -6.16 18.17
C ALA A 44 12.05 -6.50 18.85
N ASN A 45 11.39 -5.49 19.40
CA ASN A 45 10.22 -5.67 20.25
C ASN A 45 8.91 -5.36 19.53
N ASN A 46 8.84 -4.33 18.67
CA ASN A 46 7.59 -3.96 18.01
C ASN A 46 7.26 -4.91 16.83
N PRO A 47 6.07 -5.52 16.81
CA PRO A 47 5.69 -6.48 15.77
C PRO A 47 5.62 -5.85 14.37
N LEU A 48 5.21 -4.59 14.24
CA LEU A 48 5.16 -3.91 12.94
C LEU A 48 6.56 -3.72 12.35
N ASP A 49 7.56 -3.43 13.20
CA ASP A 49 8.96 -3.32 12.74
C ASP A 49 9.49 -4.65 12.25
N ARG A 50 9.13 -5.76 12.92
CA ARG A 50 9.50 -7.12 12.48
C ARG A 50 8.90 -7.46 11.14
N VAL A 51 7.62 -7.15 10.91
CA VAL A 51 6.96 -7.33 9.61
C VAL A 51 7.65 -6.47 8.55
N GLY A 52 7.96 -5.20 8.84
CA GLY A 52 8.70 -4.32 7.94
C GLY A 52 10.11 -4.82 7.62
N GLN A 53 10.84 -5.33 8.62
CA GLN A 53 12.14 -5.98 8.42
C GLN A 53 12.03 -7.22 7.54
N LEU A 54 11.00 -8.04 7.75
CA LEU A 54 10.77 -9.24 6.96
C LEU A 54 10.53 -8.89 5.49
N ILE A 55 9.67 -7.91 5.21
CA ILE A 55 9.42 -7.40 3.85
C ILE A 55 10.73 -6.91 3.21
N ARG A 56 11.53 -6.10 3.90
CA ARG A 56 12.80 -5.59 3.36
C ARG A 56 13.83 -6.68 3.09
N SER A 57 13.90 -7.67 3.98
CA SER A 57 14.91 -8.74 3.92
C SER A 57 14.58 -9.76 2.82
N THR A 58 13.32 -10.12 2.66
CA THR A 58 12.89 -11.11 1.65
C THR A 58 12.60 -10.48 0.30
N LYS A 59 12.22 -9.18 0.27
CA LYS A 59 11.68 -8.47 -0.90
C LYS A 59 10.45 -9.17 -1.50
N ASP A 60 9.77 -10.00 -0.72
CA ASP A 60 8.62 -10.77 -1.15
C ASP A 60 7.32 -10.01 -0.84
N VAL A 61 6.66 -9.55 -1.89
CA VAL A 61 5.41 -8.76 -1.81
C VAL A 61 4.27 -9.53 -1.17
N ARG A 62 4.31 -10.87 -1.16
CA ARG A 62 3.26 -11.71 -0.58
C ARG A 62 3.09 -11.47 0.91
N ILE A 63 4.13 -11.01 1.59
CA ILE A 63 4.09 -10.70 3.03
C ILE A 63 3.24 -9.44 3.26
N ALA A 64 3.46 -8.38 2.49
CA ALA A 64 2.66 -7.16 2.57
C ALA A 64 1.19 -7.43 2.19
N GLN A 65 0.99 -8.23 1.13
CA GLN A 65 -0.34 -8.69 0.72
C GLN A 65 -1.07 -9.42 1.85
N TRP A 66 -0.42 -10.41 2.47
CA TRP A 66 -1.03 -11.18 3.55
C TRP A 66 -1.44 -10.31 4.75
N VAL A 67 -0.63 -9.30 5.11
CA VAL A 67 -0.95 -8.35 6.18
C VAL A 67 -2.18 -7.51 5.82
N ALA A 68 -2.25 -7.00 4.58
CA ALA A 68 -3.40 -6.23 4.11
C ALA A 68 -4.69 -7.07 4.12
N GLU A 69 -4.60 -8.34 3.75
CA GLU A 69 -5.74 -9.28 3.78
C GLU A 69 -6.31 -9.50 5.19
N GLN A 70 -5.49 -9.37 6.25
CA GLN A 70 -6.00 -9.48 7.63
C GLN A 70 -7.01 -8.38 7.98
N ALA A 71 -7.00 -7.26 7.25
CA ALA A 71 -7.95 -6.16 7.41
C ALA A 71 -9.04 -6.16 6.32
N GLY A 72 -9.16 -7.24 5.53
CA GLY A 72 -10.02 -7.28 4.34
C GLY A 72 -9.54 -6.37 3.20
N GLY A 73 -8.30 -5.88 3.32
CA GLY A 73 -7.64 -5.07 2.31
C GLY A 73 -6.81 -5.91 1.34
N PHE A 74 -6.07 -5.22 0.50
CA PHE A 74 -5.10 -5.80 -0.43
C PHE A 74 -3.96 -4.78 -0.58
N TYR A 75 -2.76 -5.26 -0.87
CA TYR A 75 -1.60 -4.41 -1.02
C TYR A 75 -1.39 -4.05 -2.49
N ILE A 76 -1.29 -2.75 -2.78
CA ILE A 76 -0.81 -2.27 -4.07
C ILE A 76 0.58 -1.72 -3.86
N ARG A 77 1.52 -2.16 -4.69
CA ARG A 77 2.80 -1.49 -4.78
C ARG A 77 2.60 -0.16 -5.50
N ASN A 78 3.01 0.93 -4.85
CA ASN A 78 3.10 2.22 -5.52
C ASN A 78 3.95 2.04 -6.79
N PRO A 79 3.47 2.52 -7.95
CA PRO A 79 4.23 2.40 -9.18
C PRO A 79 5.54 3.19 -9.06
N GLU A 80 6.51 2.84 -9.90
CA GLU A 80 7.75 3.62 -9.99
C GLU A 80 7.43 5.06 -10.40
N ASN A 81 8.15 6.03 -9.84
CA ASN A 81 7.90 7.44 -10.09
C ASN A 81 7.84 7.70 -11.59
N LEU A 82 6.76 8.36 -12.02
CA LEU A 82 6.63 8.79 -13.41
C LEU A 82 7.83 9.69 -13.75
N PRO A 83 8.41 9.54 -14.96
CA PRO A 83 9.48 10.41 -15.41
C PRO A 83 9.08 11.89 -15.28
N PRO A 84 9.99 12.79 -14.88
CA PRO A 84 9.69 14.21 -14.78
C PRO A 84 9.30 14.80 -16.14
N ASN A 85 8.44 15.82 -16.11
CA ASN A 85 7.95 16.55 -17.29
C ASN A 85 7.11 15.70 -18.28
N GLN A 86 6.42 14.65 -17.83
CA GLN A 86 5.44 13.99 -18.69
C GLN A 86 4.25 14.90 -19.01
N SER A 87 3.79 14.82 -20.26
CA SER A 87 2.56 15.51 -20.66
C SER A 87 1.35 14.87 -19.98
N LEU A 88 0.48 15.71 -19.43
CA LEU A 88 -0.73 15.27 -18.72
C LEU A 88 -1.71 14.51 -19.62
N VAL A 89 -1.81 14.90 -20.90
CA VAL A 89 -2.80 14.33 -21.83
C VAL A 89 -2.57 12.84 -22.11
N PRO A 90 -1.34 12.38 -22.44
CA PRO A 90 -1.03 10.95 -22.54
C PRO A 90 -1.32 10.16 -21.26
N LEU A 91 -1.02 10.73 -20.08
CA LEU A 91 -1.25 10.07 -18.80
C LEU A 91 -2.74 9.87 -18.51
N THR A 92 -3.54 10.92 -18.70
CA THR A 92 -5.00 10.81 -18.54
C THR A 92 -5.61 9.84 -19.55
N ASN A 93 -5.11 9.83 -20.79
CA ASN A 93 -5.54 8.86 -21.79
C ASN A 93 -5.17 7.43 -21.39
N GLY A 94 -3.98 7.24 -20.79
CA GLY A 94 -3.55 5.95 -20.23
C GLY A 94 -4.52 5.44 -19.17
N ILE A 95 -4.90 6.27 -18.19
CA ILE A 95 -5.88 5.90 -17.15
C ILE A 95 -7.23 5.49 -17.78
N VAL A 96 -7.70 6.21 -18.81
CA VAL A 96 -8.94 5.87 -19.52
C VAL A 96 -8.83 4.52 -20.23
N GLN A 97 -7.68 4.21 -20.84
CA GLN A 97 -7.44 2.90 -21.46
C GLN A 97 -7.41 1.77 -20.43
N GLU A 98 -6.74 1.97 -19.29
CA GLU A 98 -6.74 0.98 -18.20
C GLU A 98 -8.16 0.69 -17.69
N PHE A 99 -9.01 1.72 -17.63
CA PHE A 99 -10.42 1.56 -17.27
C PHE A 99 -11.20 0.78 -18.34
N ALA A 100 -10.96 1.07 -19.62
CA ALA A 100 -11.57 0.34 -20.72
C ALA A 100 -11.18 -1.15 -20.71
N ASP A 101 -9.91 -1.47 -20.48
CA ASP A 101 -9.43 -2.84 -20.37
C ASP A 101 -10.02 -3.59 -19.17
N MET A 102 -10.22 -2.88 -18.05
CA MET A 102 -10.91 -3.44 -16.87
C MET A 102 -12.35 -3.82 -17.21
N LEU A 103 -13.09 -2.95 -17.88
CA LEU A 103 -14.45 -3.24 -18.34
C LEU A 103 -14.48 -4.41 -19.33
N ALA A 104 -13.54 -4.47 -20.26
CA ALA A 104 -13.41 -5.58 -21.19
C ALA A 104 -13.15 -6.91 -20.46
N THR A 105 -12.28 -6.89 -19.45
CA THR A 105 -11.97 -8.08 -18.63
C THR A 105 -13.20 -8.58 -17.87
N ILE A 106 -14.00 -7.67 -17.30
CA ILE A 106 -15.28 -8.02 -16.65
C ILE A 106 -16.22 -8.64 -17.69
N ALA A 107 -16.42 -7.98 -18.84
CA ALA A 107 -17.35 -8.42 -19.86
C ALA A 107 -17.04 -9.83 -20.40
N ILE A 108 -15.74 -10.13 -20.61
CA ILE A 108 -15.29 -11.46 -21.02
C ILE A 108 -15.55 -12.48 -19.91
N SER A 109 -15.20 -12.13 -18.67
CA SER A 109 -15.30 -12.99 -17.49
C SER A 109 -16.74 -13.20 -17.00
N SER A 110 -17.70 -12.44 -17.50
CA SER A 110 -19.13 -12.56 -17.19
C SER A 110 -19.97 -12.94 -18.42
N SER A 111 -19.34 -13.37 -19.51
CA SER A 111 -20.01 -13.61 -20.80
C SER A 111 -21.01 -14.76 -20.76
N ASP A 112 -20.79 -15.75 -19.90
CA ASP A 112 -21.68 -16.88 -19.63
C ASP A 112 -22.63 -16.64 -18.43
N SER A 113 -22.64 -15.41 -17.90
CA SER A 113 -23.38 -15.02 -16.69
C SER A 113 -22.99 -15.77 -15.41
N VAL A 114 -21.84 -16.45 -15.38
CA VAL A 114 -21.32 -17.17 -14.20
C VAL A 114 -19.86 -16.82 -13.98
N ILE A 115 -19.54 -16.12 -12.89
CA ILE A 115 -18.14 -15.80 -12.55
C ILE A 115 -17.54 -16.95 -11.74
N THR A 116 -16.57 -17.65 -12.33
CA THR A 116 -15.78 -18.67 -11.63
C THR A 116 -14.77 -18.05 -10.66
N LYS A 117 -14.21 -18.87 -9.75
CA LYS A 117 -13.17 -18.41 -8.82
C LYS A 117 -11.92 -17.88 -9.53
N ASP A 118 -11.56 -18.47 -10.67
CA ASP A 118 -10.37 -18.04 -11.42
C ASP A 118 -10.63 -16.76 -12.23
N GLU A 119 -11.84 -16.57 -12.73
CA GLU A 119 -12.27 -15.29 -13.32
C GLU A 119 -12.34 -14.18 -12.28
N ALA A 120 -12.87 -14.45 -11.09
CA ALA A 120 -12.85 -13.50 -9.99
C ALA A 120 -11.42 -13.05 -9.64
N LYS A 121 -10.44 -13.98 -9.68
CA LYS A 121 -9.02 -13.63 -9.52
C LYS A 121 -8.50 -12.75 -10.66
N LYS A 122 -8.87 -13.03 -11.92
CA LYS A 122 -8.46 -12.20 -13.07
C LYS A 122 -9.03 -10.78 -12.99
N ILE A 123 -10.32 -10.66 -12.67
CA ILE A 123 -10.99 -9.37 -12.43
C ILE A 123 -10.28 -8.63 -11.30
N ARG A 124 -9.98 -9.33 -10.19
CA ARG A 124 -9.25 -8.74 -9.06
C ARG A 124 -7.87 -8.22 -9.47
N ALA A 125 -7.09 -9.01 -10.21
CA ALA A 125 -5.76 -8.62 -10.67
C ALA A 125 -5.81 -7.38 -11.59
N ARG A 126 -6.74 -7.33 -12.56
CA ARG A 126 -6.87 -6.17 -13.45
C ARG A 126 -7.33 -4.91 -12.71
N TRP A 127 -8.21 -5.06 -11.72
CA TRP A 127 -8.60 -3.96 -10.84
C TRP A 127 -7.41 -3.39 -10.07
N GLU A 128 -6.51 -4.24 -9.59
CA GLU A 128 -5.29 -3.84 -8.88
C GLU A 128 -4.31 -3.08 -9.76
N GLU A 129 -4.11 -3.51 -11.01
CA GLU A 129 -3.29 -2.79 -11.99
C GLU A 129 -3.83 -1.38 -12.26
N LEU A 130 -5.13 -1.24 -12.54
CA LEU A 130 -5.77 0.06 -12.78
C LEU A 130 -5.57 1.04 -11.60
N LYS A 131 -5.74 0.56 -10.37
CA LYS A 131 -5.50 1.38 -9.17
C LYS A 131 -4.03 1.76 -9.06
N SER A 132 -3.09 0.85 -9.34
CA SER A 132 -1.65 1.16 -9.32
C SER A 132 -1.30 2.26 -10.32
N VAL A 133 -1.81 2.20 -11.55
CA VAL A 133 -1.57 3.25 -12.57
C VAL A 133 -2.13 4.60 -12.11
N THR A 134 -3.35 4.61 -11.56
CA THR A 134 -3.97 5.84 -11.05
C THR A 134 -3.22 6.41 -9.85
N GLU A 135 -2.74 5.55 -8.94
CA GLU A 135 -1.93 5.94 -7.78
C GLU A 135 -0.62 6.61 -8.21
N GLY A 136 0.03 6.13 -9.27
CA GLY A 136 1.24 6.77 -9.80
C GLY A 136 1.03 8.17 -10.33
N PHE A 137 -0.12 8.40 -10.97
CA PHE A 137 -0.49 9.73 -11.39
C PHE A 137 -0.72 10.66 -10.20
N VAL A 138 -1.44 10.20 -9.17
CA VAL A 138 -1.67 10.96 -7.93
C VAL A 138 -0.35 11.27 -7.24
N HIS A 139 0.52 10.27 -7.07
CA HIS A 139 1.82 10.45 -6.45
C HIS A 139 2.68 11.48 -7.18
N ALA A 140 2.77 11.39 -8.51
CA ALA A 140 3.50 12.38 -9.31
C ALA A 140 2.90 13.80 -9.22
N ALA A 141 1.59 13.92 -8.99
CA ALA A 141 0.93 15.19 -8.75
C ALA A 141 1.29 15.77 -7.37
N GLU A 142 1.31 14.93 -6.33
CA GLU A 142 1.71 15.29 -4.97
C GLU A 142 3.19 15.71 -4.90
N GLU A 143 4.07 15.07 -5.69
CA GLU A 143 5.49 15.41 -5.80
C GLU A 143 5.76 16.70 -6.61
N GLY A 144 4.76 17.22 -7.33
CA GLY A 144 4.90 18.42 -8.17
C GLY A 144 5.63 18.19 -9.51
N THR A 145 5.76 16.93 -9.93
CA THR A 145 6.52 16.44 -11.09
C THR A 145 5.96 16.91 -12.44
N PHE A 146 4.71 17.41 -12.46
CA PHE A 146 4.05 17.98 -13.63
C PHE A 146 4.31 19.49 -13.84
N SER A 147 5.11 20.12 -12.97
CA SER A 147 5.46 21.53 -13.14
C SER A 147 6.33 21.74 -14.39
N PRO A 148 6.12 22.80 -15.18
CA PRO A 148 6.99 23.10 -16.31
C PRO A 148 8.43 23.30 -15.81
N ALA A 149 9.40 22.68 -16.48
CA ALA A 149 10.82 22.86 -16.20
C ALA A 149 11.12 24.36 -16.07
N LYS A 150 11.74 24.76 -14.94
CA LYS A 150 12.17 26.15 -14.73
C LYS A 150 12.96 26.60 -15.97
N PRO A 151 12.64 27.77 -16.56
CA PRO A 151 13.41 28.26 -17.69
C PRO A 151 14.87 28.39 -17.26
N GLU A 152 15.77 27.77 -18.02
CA GLU A 152 17.21 27.92 -17.84
C GLU A 152 17.53 29.41 -17.78
N VAL A 153 18.03 29.86 -16.64
CA VAL A 153 18.61 31.20 -16.51
C VAL A 153 19.90 31.18 -17.34
N LYS A 154 19.79 31.56 -18.61
CA LYS A 154 20.95 31.86 -19.45
C LYS A 154 21.73 32.99 -18.77
N LYS A 155 22.93 32.65 -18.27
CA LYS A 155 23.95 33.61 -17.84
C LYS A 155 24.53 34.35 -19.03
#